data_AF-A0A7Z2G2Z6-F1
#
_entry.id   AF-A0A7Z2G2Z6-F1
#
_cell.length_a   1.000
_cell.length_b   1.000
_cell.length_c   1.000
_cell.angle_alpha   90.00
_cell.angle_beta   90.00
_cell.angle_gamma   90.00
#
_symmetry.space_group_name_H-M   'P 1'
#
loop_
_entity.id
_entity.type
_entity.pdbx_description
1 polymer ?
#
loop_
_entity_poly.entity_id
_entity_poly.type
_entity_poly.pdbx_seq_one_letter_code
_entity_poly.pdbx_strand_id
1 'polypeptide(L)'
;MPTAGERCEHVLEAIDRISAYVNGSDEQAFLQNDVLRDACYYRFVVIGEAADCLCRDCSNEISQLRGQHPGLAMGLSFAHKLRTRLAHIYHHVDPTIVWATIQKDLPQLRADIIALRSLLP
;
A
#
# COMPACT_ATOMS: atom_id res chain seq x y z
N MET A 1 -15.77 11.78 -8.02
CA MET A 1 -14.86 10.67 -7.67
C MET A 1 -13.54 11.27 -7.20
N PRO A 2 -12.79 10.62 -6.30
CA PRO A 2 -11.53 11.18 -5.78
C PRO A 2 -10.53 11.47 -6.90
N THR A 3 -9.87 12.60 -6.81
CA THR A 3 -8.74 13.03 -7.66
C THR A 3 -7.51 12.16 -7.40
N ALA A 4 -6.50 12.26 -8.28
CA ALA A 4 -5.23 11.58 -8.08
C ALA A 4 -4.51 12.02 -6.79
N GLY A 5 -4.54 13.33 -6.47
CA GLY A 5 -3.98 13.87 -5.23
C GLY A 5 -4.64 13.26 -3.99
N GLU A 6 -5.98 13.27 -3.93
CA GLU A 6 -6.75 12.66 -2.83
C GLU A 6 -6.49 11.14 -2.72
N ARG A 7 -6.25 10.44 -3.84
CA ARG A 7 -5.90 9.01 -3.83
C ARG A 7 -4.52 8.75 -3.25
N CYS A 8 -3.53 9.59 -3.56
CA CYS A 8 -2.24 9.54 -2.89
C CYS A 8 -2.40 9.75 -1.38
N GLU A 9 -3.23 10.70 -0.96
CA GLU A 9 -3.51 10.94 0.47
C GLU A 9 -4.19 9.74 1.14
N HIS A 10 -5.15 9.08 0.48
CA HIS A 10 -5.76 7.85 0.98
C HIS A 10 -4.72 6.72 1.14
N VAL A 11 -3.78 6.59 0.22
CA VAL A 11 -2.68 5.62 0.33
C VAL A 11 -1.83 5.97 1.56
N LEU A 12 -1.37 7.20 1.68
CA LEU A 12 -0.52 7.64 2.80
C LEU A 12 -1.21 7.42 4.15
N GLU A 13 -2.48 7.81 4.28
CA GLU A 13 -3.26 7.60 5.50
C GLU A 13 -3.39 6.10 5.83
N ALA A 14 -3.64 5.25 4.82
CA ALA A 14 -3.75 3.82 5.02
C ALA A 14 -2.41 3.20 5.47
N ILE A 15 -1.28 3.64 4.89
CA ILE A 15 0.06 3.22 5.32
C ILE A 15 0.32 3.66 6.76
N ASP A 16 0.08 4.92 7.09
CA ASP A 16 0.33 5.48 8.41
C ASP A 16 -0.52 4.78 9.48
N ARG A 17 -1.76 4.41 9.16
CA ARG A 17 -2.61 3.59 10.04
C ARG A 17 -2.05 2.19 10.24
N ILE A 18 -1.60 1.51 9.19
CA ILE A 18 -0.95 0.20 9.32
C ILE A 18 0.25 0.31 10.26
N SER A 19 1.14 1.27 10.02
CA SER A 19 2.32 1.51 10.85
C SER A 19 1.97 1.79 12.31
N ALA A 20 0.90 2.55 12.56
CA ALA A 20 0.40 2.80 13.91
C ALA A 20 -0.16 1.54 14.58
N TYR A 21 -0.90 0.69 13.85
CA TYR A 21 -1.49 -0.53 14.38
C TYR A 21 -0.42 -1.56 14.80
N VAL A 22 0.65 -1.68 14.01
CA VAL A 22 1.72 -2.64 14.29
C VAL A 22 2.83 -2.09 15.19
N ASN A 23 2.75 -0.82 15.59
CA ASN A 23 3.77 -0.21 16.42
C ASN A 23 3.88 -0.94 17.77
N GLY A 24 5.09 -1.37 18.12
CA GLY A 24 5.34 -2.16 19.33
C GLY A 24 4.88 -3.62 19.25
N SER A 25 4.38 -4.10 18.11
CA SER A 25 4.14 -5.52 17.86
C SER A 25 5.34 -6.15 17.16
N ASP A 26 5.65 -7.39 17.51
CA ASP A 26 6.54 -8.24 16.72
C ASP A 26 5.71 -9.15 15.78
N GLU A 27 6.42 -9.95 14.98
CA GLU A 27 5.77 -10.89 14.05
C GLU A 27 4.84 -11.85 14.79
N GLN A 28 5.27 -12.41 15.92
CA GLN A 28 4.47 -13.39 16.65
C GLN A 28 3.18 -12.78 17.21
N ALA A 29 3.26 -11.57 17.77
CA ALA A 29 2.10 -10.81 18.24
C ALA A 29 1.12 -10.51 17.09
N PHE A 30 1.63 -10.15 15.91
CA PHE A 30 0.82 -9.96 14.71
C PHE A 30 0.15 -11.27 14.25
N LEU A 31 0.89 -12.39 14.28
CA LEU A 31 0.40 -13.73 13.92
C LEU A 31 -0.60 -14.31 14.93
N GLN A 32 -0.73 -13.76 16.14
CA GLN A 32 -1.70 -14.20 17.14
C GLN A 32 -2.92 -13.29 17.27
N ASN A 33 -2.92 -12.12 16.61
CA ASN A 33 -3.99 -11.13 16.75
C ASN A 33 -4.80 -10.99 15.45
N ASP A 34 -5.96 -11.67 15.38
CA ASP A 34 -6.88 -11.62 14.23
C ASP A 34 -7.38 -10.20 13.95
N VAL A 35 -7.76 -9.45 14.99
CA VAL A 35 -8.29 -8.08 14.84
C VAL A 35 -7.26 -7.15 14.22
N LEU A 36 -6.00 -7.27 14.64
CA LEU A 36 -4.89 -6.51 14.08
C LEU A 36 -4.65 -6.87 12.60
N ARG A 37 -4.69 -8.15 12.26
CA ARG A 37 -4.55 -8.60 10.87
C ARG A 37 -5.67 -8.07 9.99
N ASP A 38 -6.91 -8.23 10.42
CA ASP A 38 -8.09 -7.78 9.66
C ASP A 38 -8.06 -6.26 9.45
N ALA A 39 -7.66 -5.50 10.48
CA ALA A 39 -7.47 -4.06 10.36
C ALA A 39 -6.41 -3.71 9.30
N CYS A 40 -5.29 -4.42 9.28
CA CYS A 40 -4.24 -4.23 8.26
C CYS A 40 -4.72 -4.64 6.86
N TYR A 41 -5.42 -5.77 6.73
CA TYR A 41 -5.92 -6.28 5.45
C TYR A 41 -6.90 -5.30 4.80
N TYR A 42 -7.81 -4.71 5.58
CA TYR A 42 -8.69 -3.67 5.08
C TYR A 42 -7.88 -2.47 4.54
N ARG A 43 -6.83 -2.03 5.27
CA ARG A 43 -5.99 -0.92 4.80
C ARG A 43 -5.27 -1.27 3.49
N PHE A 44 -4.78 -2.49 3.32
CA PHE A 44 -4.21 -2.95 2.05
C PHE A 44 -5.22 -2.93 0.90
N VAL A 45 -6.49 -3.23 1.15
CA VAL A 45 -7.55 -3.12 0.13
C VAL A 45 -7.72 -1.66 -0.32
N VAL A 46 -7.71 -0.71 0.62
CA VAL A 46 -7.77 0.73 0.30
C VAL A 46 -6.56 1.15 -0.54
N ILE A 47 -5.35 0.74 -0.14
CA ILE A 47 -4.12 1.04 -0.88
C ILE A 47 -4.21 0.48 -2.30
N GLY A 48 -4.65 -0.77 -2.47
CA GLY A 48 -4.71 -1.40 -3.79
C GLY A 48 -5.76 -0.82 -4.74
N GLU A 49 -6.91 -0.36 -4.21
CA GLU A 49 -7.92 0.38 -5.00
C GLU A 49 -7.38 1.74 -5.46
N ALA A 50 -6.74 2.50 -4.56
CA ALA A 50 -6.14 3.78 -4.92
C ALA A 50 -4.97 3.60 -5.91
N ALA A 51 -4.13 2.58 -5.71
CA ALA A 51 -2.98 2.29 -6.56
C ALA A 51 -3.36 1.93 -8.00
N ASP A 52 -4.46 1.20 -8.19
CA ASP A 52 -5.00 0.88 -9.52
C ASP A 52 -5.42 2.14 -10.28
N CYS A 53 -6.10 3.05 -9.61
CA CYS A 53 -6.49 4.33 -10.20
C CYS A 53 -5.26 5.20 -10.52
N LEU A 54 -4.29 5.30 -9.62
CA LEU A 54 -3.05 6.05 -9.86
C LEU A 54 -2.25 5.49 -11.04
N CYS A 55 -2.18 4.16 -11.19
CA CYS A 55 -1.53 3.53 -12.35
C CYS A 55 -2.19 3.95 -13.67
N ARG A 56 -3.52 4.05 -13.70
CA ARG A 56 -4.27 4.44 -14.91
C ARG A 56 -4.17 5.94 -15.20
N ASP A 57 -4.29 6.76 -14.16
CA ASP A 57 -4.52 8.19 -14.31
C ASP A 57 -3.21 9.01 -14.30
N CYS A 58 -2.12 8.48 -13.72
CA CYS A 58 -0.86 9.21 -13.49
C CYS A 58 0.36 8.63 -14.22
N SER A 59 0.16 8.00 -15.39
CA SER A 59 1.25 7.35 -16.13
C SER A 59 2.40 8.31 -16.51
N ASN A 60 2.11 9.59 -16.73
CA ASN A 60 3.11 10.60 -17.08
C ASN A 60 3.97 10.96 -15.88
N GLU A 61 3.35 11.25 -14.74
CA GLU A 61 4.00 11.59 -13.47
C GLU A 61 4.84 10.42 -12.95
N ILE A 62 4.28 9.20 -13.01
CA ILE A 62 5.02 7.97 -12.68
C ILE A 62 6.25 7.81 -13.58
N SER A 63 6.14 8.15 -14.87
CA SER A 63 7.27 8.06 -15.80
C SER A 63 8.36 9.10 -15.50
N GLN A 64 7.99 10.30 -15.06
CA GLN A 64 8.95 11.33 -14.61
C GLN A 64 9.76 10.87 -13.39
N LEU A 65 9.15 10.08 -12.51
CA LEU A 65 9.80 9.59 -11.29
C LEU A 65 10.72 8.37 -11.51
N ARG A 66 10.74 7.71 -12.68
CA ARG A 66 11.53 6.47 -12.89
C ARG A 66 13.02 6.60 -12.54
N GLY A 67 13.62 7.77 -12.70
CA GLY A 67 15.04 7.99 -12.38
C GLY A 67 15.35 8.00 -10.88
N GLN A 68 14.41 8.45 -10.05
CA GLN A 68 14.58 8.61 -8.60
C GLN A 68 13.83 7.52 -7.81
N HIS A 69 12.69 7.08 -8.34
CA HIS A 69 11.80 6.07 -7.78
C HIS A 69 11.48 4.99 -8.83
N PRO A 70 12.47 4.20 -9.28
CA PRO A 70 12.27 3.18 -10.32
C PRO A 70 11.26 2.09 -9.91
N GLY A 71 11.06 1.90 -8.59
CA GLY A 71 10.13 0.93 -8.02
C GLY A 71 8.66 1.35 -8.04
N LEU A 72 8.33 2.64 -8.21
CA LEU A 72 6.97 3.16 -7.99
C LEU A 72 5.90 2.42 -8.80
N ALA A 73 6.10 2.27 -10.11
CA ALA A 73 5.14 1.60 -10.99
C ALA A 73 4.93 0.12 -10.57
N MET A 74 6.01 -0.56 -10.17
CA MET A 74 5.96 -1.94 -9.70
C MET A 74 5.29 -2.05 -8.33
N GLY A 75 5.58 -1.13 -7.42
CA GLY A 75 4.97 -1.05 -6.09
C GLY A 75 3.47 -0.84 -6.15
N LEU A 76 3.01 0.09 -6.99
CA LEU A 76 1.58 0.31 -7.25
C LEU A 76 0.91 -0.94 -7.85
N SER A 77 1.54 -1.58 -8.85
CA SER A 77 1.04 -2.83 -9.44
C SER A 77 0.93 -3.96 -8.41
N PHE A 78 1.92 -4.07 -7.52
CA PHE A 78 1.92 -5.06 -6.45
C PHE A 78 0.80 -4.80 -5.45
N ALA A 79 0.62 -3.55 -5.01
CA ALA A 79 -0.46 -3.16 -4.10
C ALA A 79 -1.84 -3.48 -4.68
N HIS A 80 -2.05 -3.20 -5.97
CA HIS A 80 -3.29 -3.59 -6.67
C HIS A 80 -3.52 -5.11 -6.64
N LYS A 81 -2.50 -5.91 -6.98
CA LYS A 81 -2.59 -7.39 -6.95
C LYS A 81 -2.85 -7.93 -5.55
N LEU A 82 -2.25 -7.32 -4.53
CA LEU A 82 -2.45 -7.69 -3.13
C LEU A 82 -3.92 -7.50 -2.73
N ARG A 83 -4.56 -6.40 -3.13
CA ARG A 83 -6.00 -6.19 -2.93
C ARG A 83 -6.84 -7.30 -3.56
N THR A 84 -6.51 -7.75 -4.78
CA THR A 84 -7.22 -8.88 -5.41
C THR A 84 -7.04 -10.18 -4.62
N ARG A 85 -5.83 -10.47 -4.12
CA ARG A 85 -5.60 -11.67 -3.28
C ARG A 85 -6.35 -11.59 -1.95
N LEU A 86 -6.30 -10.45 -1.26
CA LEU A 86 -7.00 -10.25 0.01
C LEU A 86 -8.53 -10.28 -0.15
N ALA A 87 -9.07 -9.89 -1.31
CA ALA A 87 -10.51 -9.91 -1.57
C ALA A 87 -11.04 -11.26 -2.07
N HIS A 88 -10.27 -11.98 -2.90
CA HIS A 88 -10.75 -13.19 -3.60
C HIS A 88 -10.12 -14.50 -3.11
N ILE A 89 -8.91 -14.44 -2.55
CA ILE A 89 -8.14 -15.61 -2.11
C ILE A 89 -7.74 -15.46 -0.63
N TYR A 90 -8.59 -14.78 0.15
CA TYR A 90 -8.34 -14.43 1.56
C TYR A 90 -7.96 -15.64 2.43
N HIS A 91 -8.44 -16.83 2.08
CA HIS A 91 -8.17 -18.10 2.77
C HIS A 91 -6.77 -18.69 2.50
N HIS A 92 -5.99 -18.13 1.56
CA HIS A 92 -4.61 -18.54 1.26
C HIS A 92 -3.59 -17.42 1.47
N VAL A 93 -3.96 -16.33 2.12
CA VAL A 93 -3.02 -15.26 2.43
C VAL A 93 -2.19 -15.69 3.63
N ASP A 94 -0.89 -15.90 3.39
CA ASP A 94 0.07 -16.15 4.46
C ASP A 94 0.32 -14.87 5.26
N PRO A 95 -0.05 -14.81 6.55
CA PRO A 95 0.13 -13.61 7.35
C PRO A 95 1.61 -13.22 7.56
N THR A 96 2.55 -14.17 7.44
CA THR A 96 3.99 -13.89 7.52
C THR A 96 4.45 -13.05 6.33
N ILE A 97 3.91 -13.31 5.13
CA ILE A 97 4.18 -12.51 3.94
C ILE A 97 3.62 -11.10 4.13
N VAL A 98 2.42 -10.98 4.70
CA VAL A 98 1.83 -9.66 4.96
C VAL A 98 2.68 -8.88 5.96
N TRP A 99 3.13 -9.53 7.04
CA TRP A 99 4.05 -8.91 7.99
C TRP A 99 5.34 -8.43 7.32
N ALA A 100 5.96 -9.27 6.49
CA ALA A 100 7.15 -8.90 5.73
C ALA A 100 6.90 -7.69 4.81
N THR A 101 5.75 -7.64 4.14
CA THR A 101 5.36 -6.48 3.32
C THR A 101 5.17 -5.21 4.14
N ILE A 102 4.62 -5.31 5.36
CA ILE A 102 4.52 -4.18 6.29
C ILE A 102 5.88 -3.62 6.65
N GLN A 103 6.86 -4.48 6.92
CA GLN A 103 8.17 -4.04 7.38
C GLN A 103 9.09 -3.59 6.24
N LYS A 104 9.00 -4.21 5.05
CA LYS A 104 9.98 -4.03 3.96
C LYS A 104 9.48 -3.18 2.81
N ASP A 105 8.24 -3.38 2.37
CA ASP A 105 7.73 -2.79 1.12
C ASP A 105 6.96 -1.49 1.38
N LEU A 106 6.14 -1.47 2.44
CA LEU A 106 5.28 -0.34 2.80
C LEU A 106 6.05 0.98 3.04
N PRO A 107 7.20 1.00 3.74
CA PRO A 107 7.98 2.23 3.90
C PRO A 107 8.46 2.82 2.56
N GLN A 108 8.89 1.96 1.62
CA GLN A 108 9.33 2.42 0.30
C GLN A 108 8.15 2.93 -0.53
N LEU A 109 7.02 2.20 -0.53
CA LEU A 109 5.80 2.65 -1.20
C LEU A 109 5.34 4.02 -0.67
N ARG A 110 5.43 4.25 0.65
CA ARG A 110 5.12 5.55 1.24
C ARG A 110 5.97 6.67 0.66
N ALA A 111 7.28 6.47 0.56
CA ALA A 111 8.21 7.45 -0.01
C ALA A 111 7.89 7.72 -1.49
N ASP A 112 7.61 6.67 -2.26
CA ASP A 112 7.25 6.78 -3.67
C ASP A 112 5.93 7.57 -3.87
N ILE A 113 4.95 7.37 -2.99
CA ILE A 113 3.67 8.08 -3.03
C ILE A 113 3.81 9.55 -2.64
N ILE A 114 4.70 9.89 -1.69
CA ILE A 114 5.01 11.29 -1.37
C ILE A 114 5.59 12.00 -2.60
N ALA A 115 6.52 11.35 -3.30
CA ALA A 115 7.10 11.89 -4.53
C ALA A 115 6.04 12.04 -5.64
N LEU A 116 5.11 11.09 -5.76
CA LEU A 116 4.01 11.21 -6.72
C LEU A 116 3.04 12.34 -6.35
N ARG A 117 2.68 12.46 -5.06
CA ARG A 117 1.76 13.50 -4.57
C ARG A 117 2.29 14.91 -4.83
N SER A 118 3.60 15.13 -4.78
CA SER A 118 4.21 16.45 -5.00
C SER A 118 4.17 16.91 -6.46
N LEU A 119 3.95 15.99 -7.41
CA LEU A 119 3.76 16.29 -8.84
C LEU A 119 2.29 16.52 -9.21
N LEU A 120 1.36 16.24 -8.30
CA LEU A 120 -0.08 16.32 -8.53
C LEU A 120 -0.66 17.58 -7.86
N PRO A 121 -1.69 18.20 -8.46
CA PRO A 121 -2.38 19.34 -7.87
C PRO A 121 -3.07 19.00 -6.53
#